data_AF-A0A2R6IGQ9-F1
#
_entry.id   AF-A0A2R6IGQ9-F1
#
_cell.length_a   1.000
_cell.length_b   1.000
_cell.length_c   1.000
_cell.angle_alpha   90.00
_cell.angle_beta   90.00
_cell.angle_gamma   90.00
#
_symmetry.space_group_name_H-M   'P 1'
#
loop_
_entity.id
_entity.type
_entity.pdbx_description
1 polymer ?
#
loop_
_entity_poly.entity_id
_entity_poly.type
_entity_poly.pdbx_seq_one_letter_code
_entity_poly.pdbx_strand_id
1 'polypeptide(L)'
;MSVGNQGVVEAIKVDLRKFYETWMDLLFPRQRADDHSVLGKWRPETPREKVTYNGWSVLGMSVIAVLYPLALFGVVVRFHARKVDVSVEKIGAIGVFLLALLVWGGLAALVEFQLSFPENEANAIIGASVVAIVSTALALFFRHVGGRAVTVIFAYPFAMTAIFLPPVVAALLSDRVAQFSIVYSEEVAVIIQNQVLAEVGLKDYFVDNFDRNGGAYVIMWVAISVPAGWLLGSTVALADFIRPKED
;
A
#
# COMPACT_ATOMS: atom_id res chain seq x y z
N MET A 1 11.02 31.10 -17.64
CA MET A 1 11.12 29.67 -17.98
C MET A 1 9.70 29.13 -18.08
N SER A 2 9.22 28.75 -19.27
CA SER A 2 7.83 28.35 -19.47
C SER A 2 7.61 26.91 -18.98
N VAL A 3 7.01 26.80 -17.80
CA VAL A 3 6.46 25.56 -17.26
C VAL A 3 5.16 25.30 -18.02
N GLY A 4 5.19 24.60 -19.15
CA GLY A 4 3.96 24.42 -19.92
C GLY A 4 3.92 23.39 -21.03
N ASN A 5 5.05 22.82 -21.48
CA ASN A 5 4.99 21.82 -22.55
C ASN A 5 6.18 20.86 -22.58
N GLN A 6 6.59 20.31 -21.43
CA GLN A 6 7.37 19.06 -21.47
C GLN A 6 6.39 17.95 -21.87
N GLY A 7 6.55 17.41 -23.07
CA GLY A 7 5.71 16.31 -23.53
C GLY A 7 5.79 15.13 -22.55
N VAL A 8 4.72 14.34 -22.43
CA VAL A 8 4.67 13.17 -21.54
C VAL A 8 5.91 12.29 -21.68
N VAL A 9 6.40 12.12 -22.90
CA VAL A 9 7.63 11.37 -23.24
C VAL A 9 8.88 11.98 -22.59
N GLU A 10 8.99 13.31 -22.54
CA GLU A 10 10.12 13.99 -21.95
C GLU A 10 10.12 13.86 -20.42
N ALA A 11 8.95 13.96 -19.79
CA ALA A 11 8.79 13.68 -18.37
C ALA A 11 9.14 12.21 -18.03
N ILE A 12 8.69 11.25 -18.83
CA ILE A 12 9.05 9.83 -18.68
C ILE A 12 10.57 9.65 -18.78
N LYS A 13 11.22 10.29 -19.76
CA LYS A 13 12.68 10.21 -19.93
C LYS A 13 13.44 10.76 -18.72
N VAL A 14 12.97 11.87 -18.15
CA VAL A 14 13.55 12.45 -16.93
C VAL A 14 13.39 11.50 -15.74
N ASP A 15 12.18 10.96 -15.55
CA ASP A 15 11.87 10.02 -14.47
C ASP A 15 12.75 8.75 -14.55
N LEU A 16 12.85 8.14 -15.74
CA LEU A 16 13.67 6.95 -15.98
C LEU A 16 15.17 7.23 -15.77
N ARG A 17 15.65 8.39 -16.21
CA ARG A 17 17.05 8.80 -15.99
C ARG A 17 17.36 8.90 -14.50
N LYS A 18 16.48 9.52 -13.72
CA LYS A 18 16.65 9.69 -12.27
C LYS A 18 16.73 8.34 -11.55
N PHE A 19 15.86 7.39 -11.93
CA PHE A 19 15.92 6.02 -11.43
C PHE A 19 17.23 5.33 -11.79
N TYR A 20 17.63 5.39 -13.06
CA TYR A 20 18.86 4.78 -13.55
C TYR A 20 20.10 5.33 -12.84
N GLU A 21 20.22 6.66 -12.77
CA GLU A 21 21.35 7.30 -12.10
C GLU A 21 21.39 6.97 -10.62
N THR A 22 20.24 6.90 -9.94
CA THR A 22 20.17 6.51 -8.53
C THR A 22 20.59 5.05 -8.33
N TRP A 23 20.18 4.14 -9.20
CA TRP A 23 20.60 2.75 -9.16
C TRP A 23 22.11 2.60 -9.40
N MET A 24 22.63 3.31 -10.40
CA MET A 24 24.06 3.26 -10.72
C MET A 24 24.91 3.86 -9.60
N ASP A 25 24.41 4.91 -8.92
CA ASP A 25 25.10 5.59 -7.81
C ASP A 25 25.30 4.70 -6.57
N LEU A 26 24.57 3.57 -6.45
CA LEU A 26 24.73 2.61 -5.36
C LEU A 26 26.09 1.90 -5.38
N LEU A 27 26.63 1.63 -6.57
CA LEU A 27 27.92 0.95 -6.74
C LEU A 27 28.97 1.84 -7.41
N PHE A 28 28.55 2.75 -8.27
CA PHE A 28 29.46 3.63 -9.01
C PHE A 28 29.20 5.08 -8.59
N PRO A 29 30.14 5.73 -7.90
CA PRO A 29 29.91 7.08 -7.39
C PRO A 29 29.75 8.09 -8.54
N ARG A 30 29.12 9.23 -8.24
CA ARG A 30 28.99 10.39 -9.17
C ARG A 30 28.11 10.12 -10.38
N GLN A 31 27.12 9.23 -10.27
CA GLN A 31 26.17 8.98 -11.37
C GLN A 31 25.04 10.02 -11.40
N ARG A 32 24.70 10.58 -10.23
CA ARG A 32 23.73 11.68 -10.06
C ARG A 32 24.34 13.09 -10.12
N ALA A 33 25.63 13.21 -10.43
CA ALA A 33 26.28 14.52 -10.52
C ALA A 33 25.76 15.29 -11.75
N ASP A 34 25.50 16.59 -11.57
CA ASP A 34 25.09 17.48 -12.66
C ASP A 34 26.14 17.52 -13.78
N ASP A 35 25.68 17.76 -15.01
CA ASP A 35 26.54 17.94 -16.18
C ASP A 35 27.52 19.13 -16.03
N HIS A 36 27.33 19.97 -15.01
CA HIS A 36 28.19 21.10 -14.64
C HIS A 36 29.22 20.76 -13.53
N SER A 37 29.29 19.50 -13.11
CA SER A 37 30.31 19.01 -12.19
C SER A 37 31.69 19.02 -12.85
N VAL A 38 32.66 19.68 -12.21
CA VAL A 38 34.07 19.78 -12.67
C VAL A 38 34.70 18.39 -12.87
N LEU A 39 34.24 17.37 -12.13
CA LEU A 39 34.79 16.02 -12.15
C LEU A 39 34.06 15.06 -13.10
N GLY A 40 32.94 15.47 -13.70
CA GLY A 40 32.11 14.63 -14.58
C GLY A 40 31.55 13.35 -13.92
N LYS A 41 30.74 12.60 -14.68
CA LYS A 41 30.21 11.28 -14.27
C LYS A 41 31.30 10.21 -14.35
N TRP A 42 31.32 9.29 -13.38
CA TRP A 42 32.24 8.15 -13.40
C TRP A 42 31.99 7.25 -14.61
N ARG A 43 33.06 6.80 -15.27
CA ARG A 43 33.02 5.90 -16.44
C ARG A 43 34.02 4.76 -16.26
N PRO A 44 33.69 3.55 -16.73
CA PRO A 44 34.59 2.41 -16.65
C PRO A 44 35.77 2.56 -17.63
N GLU A 45 36.99 2.41 -17.14
CA GLU A 45 38.22 2.51 -17.95
C GLU A 45 38.77 1.12 -18.30
N THR A 46 38.67 0.17 -17.37
CA THR A 46 39.20 -1.19 -17.56
C THR A 46 38.15 -2.16 -18.13
N PRO A 47 38.56 -3.26 -18.80
CA PRO A 47 37.62 -4.28 -19.29
C PRO A 47 36.76 -4.88 -18.18
N ARG A 48 37.35 -5.10 -17.00
CA ARG A 48 36.64 -5.63 -15.83
C ARG A 48 35.57 -4.67 -15.33
N GLU A 49 35.89 -3.38 -15.26
CA GLU A 49 34.92 -2.34 -14.89
C GLU A 49 33.79 -2.21 -15.90
N LYS A 50 34.06 -2.39 -17.20
CA LYS A 50 33.01 -2.38 -18.22
C LYS A 50 32.02 -3.54 -18.02
N VAL A 51 32.52 -4.73 -17.69
CA VAL A 51 31.67 -5.89 -17.41
C VAL A 51 30.83 -5.68 -16.16
N THR A 52 31.41 -5.20 -15.06
CA THR A 52 30.65 -4.95 -13.83
C THR A 52 29.66 -3.81 -13.99
N TYR A 53 30.02 -2.74 -14.69
CA TYR A 53 29.14 -1.61 -15.00
C TYR A 53 27.94 -2.05 -15.84
N ASN A 54 28.17 -2.79 -16.92
CA ASN A 54 27.11 -3.28 -17.79
C ASN A 54 26.22 -4.32 -17.06
N GLY A 55 26.83 -5.23 -16.28
CA GLY A 55 26.08 -6.19 -15.48
C GLY A 55 25.15 -5.50 -14.47
N TRP A 56 25.66 -4.49 -13.77
CA TRP A 56 24.86 -3.69 -12.84
C TRP A 56 23.78 -2.87 -13.54
N SER A 57 24.09 -2.31 -14.71
CA SER A 57 23.14 -1.57 -15.55
C SER A 57 21.97 -2.45 -16.01
N VAL A 58 22.25 -3.69 -16.44
CA VAL A 58 21.22 -4.66 -16.83
C VAL A 58 20.31 -5.01 -15.67
N LEU A 59 20.88 -5.31 -14.49
CA LEU A 59 20.08 -5.54 -13.28
C LEU A 59 19.23 -4.31 -12.93
N GLY A 60 19.80 -3.12 -13.06
CA GLY A 60 19.10 -1.86 -12.86
C GLY A 60 17.91 -1.69 -13.79
N MET A 61 18.07 -1.99 -15.09
CA MET A 61 16.98 -1.94 -16.04
C MET A 61 15.84 -2.88 -15.66
N SER A 62 16.14 -4.11 -15.22
CA SER A 62 15.12 -5.06 -14.74
C SER A 62 14.39 -4.54 -13.50
N VAL A 63 15.12 -3.99 -12.52
CA VAL A 63 14.52 -3.41 -11.31
C VAL A 63 13.65 -2.19 -11.65
N ILE A 64 14.14 -1.29 -12.51
CA ILE A 64 13.42 -0.08 -12.92
C ILE A 64 12.17 -0.43 -13.73
N ALA A 65 12.19 -1.49 -14.55
CA ALA A 65 11.01 -1.95 -15.26
C ALA A 65 9.86 -2.34 -14.32
N VAL A 66 10.15 -2.78 -13.09
CA VAL A 66 9.15 -3.07 -12.05
C VAL A 66 8.81 -1.83 -11.23
N LEU A 67 9.83 -1.06 -10.80
CA LEU A 67 9.63 0.10 -9.94
C LEU A 67 8.93 1.26 -10.64
N TYR A 68 9.15 1.45 -11.95
CA TYR A 68 8.59 2.58 -12.67
C TYR A 68 7.06 2.53 -12.80
N PRO A 69 6.43 1.40 -13.21
CA PRO A 69 4.99 1.24 -13.16
C PRO A 69 4.40 1.45 -11.76
N LEU A 70 5.07 0.92 -10.72
CA LEU A 70 4.67 1.12 -9.32
C LEU A 70 4.72 2.60 -8.91
N ALA A 71 5.73 3.33 -9.35
CA ALA A 71 5.88 4.74 -9.07
C ALA A 71 4.81 5.58 -9.83
N LEU A 72 4.49 5.23 -11.07
CA LEU A 72 3.38 5.82 -11.82
C LEU A 72 2.03 5.55 -11.13
N PHE A 73 1.80 4.33 -10.67
CA PHE A 73 0.62 3.98 -9.87
C PHE A 73 0.54 4.86 -8.61
N GLY A 74 1.65 5.05 -7.90
CA GLY A 74 1.74 5.96 -6.76
C GLY A 74 1.37 7.42 -7.10
N VAL A 75 1.73 7.91 -8.30
CA VAL A 75 1.32 9.25 -8.77
C VAL A 75 -0.20 9.33 -8.93
N VAL A 76 -0.83 8.30 -9.50
CA VAL A 76 -2.30 8.21 -9.63
C VAL A 76 -2.97 8.14 -8.28
N VAL A 77 -2.50 7.25 -7.39
CA VAL A 77 -3.00 7.14 -6.01
C VAL A 77 -2.90 8.49 -5.30
N ARG A 78 -1.76 9.18 -5.39
CA ARG A 78 -1.55 10.51 -4.81
C ARG A 78 -2.49 11.57 -5.40
N PHE A 79 -2.80 11.50 -6.69
CA PHE A 79 -3.75 12.41 -7.32
C PHE A 79 -5.16 12.25 -6.72
N HIS A 80 -5.61 11.01 -6.52
CA HIS A 80 -6.89 10.74 -5.87
C HIS A 80 -6.87 11.03 -4.37
N ALA A 81 -5.78 10.66 -3.68
CA ALA A 81 -5.60 10.88 -2.25
C ALA A 81 -5.62 12.37 -1.88
N ARG A 82 -5.15 13.28 -2.74
CA ARG A 82 -5.24 14.73 -2.51
C ARG A 82 -6.66 15.22 -2.24
N LYS A 83 -7.68 14.61 -2.86
CA LYS A 83 -9.08 14.96 -2.57
C LYS A 83 -9.52 14.51 -1.17
N VAL A 84 -9.00 13.37 -0.73
CA VAL A 84 -9.27 12.80 0.60
C VAL A 84 -8.51 13.55 1.68
N ASP A 85 -7.24 13.92 1.42
CA ASP A 85 -6.41 14.68 2.35
C ASP A 85 -7.03 16.04 2.67
N VAL A 86 -7.64 16.74 1.71
CA VAL A 86 -8.36 17.99 1.98
C VAL A 86 -9.54 17.79 2.95
N SER A 87 -10.22 16.65 2.88
CA SER A 87 -11.28 16.32 3.85
C SER A 87 -10.70 15.96 5.22
N VAL A 88 -9.59 15.21 5.24
CA VAL A 88 -8.90 14.82 6.49
C VAL A 88 -8.28 16.02 7.20
N GLU A 89 -7.68 16.96 6.46
CA GLU A 89 -7.12 18.21 7.02
C GLU A 89 -8.20 19.08 7.64
N LYS A 90 -9.40 19.13 7.04
CA LYS A 90 -10.54 19.90 7.59
C LYS A 90 -11.15 19.25 8.84
N ILE A 91 -11.20 17.92 8.86
CA ILE A 91 -11.79 17.14 9.96
C ILE A 91 -10.79 16.97 11.12
N GLY A 92 -9.49 16.99 10.82
CA GLY A 92 -8.41 16.75 11.78
C GLY A 92 -8.30 15.28 12.18
N ALA A 93 -7.16 14.90 12.78
CA ALA A 93 -6.92 13.53 13.24
C ALA A 93 -8.00 13.05 14.25
N ILE A 94 -8.42 13.95 15.15
CA ILE A 94 -9.49 13.66 16.12
C ILE A 94 -10.81 13.35 15.40
N GLY A 95 -11.20 14.16 14.42
CA GLY A 95 -12.45 13.93 13.70
C GLY A 95 -12.43 12.65 12.87
N VAL A 96 -11.28 12.27 12.29
CA VAL A 96 -11.14 10.98 11.59
C VAL A 96 -11.29 9.81 12.56
N PHE A 97 -10.67 9.90 13.74
CA PHE A 97 -10.81 8.89 14.78
C PHE A 97 -12.26 8.77 15.28
N LEU A 98 -12.93 9.90 15.55
CA LEU A 98 -14.34 9.92 15.95
C LEU A 98 -15.26 9.36 14.86
N LEU A 99 -14.98 9.65 13.59
CA LEU A 99 -15.71 9.08 12.47
C LEU A 99 -15.53 7.56 12.39
N ALA A 100 -14.30 7.06 12.55
CA ALA A 100 -14.06 5.62 12.61
C ALA A 100 -14.76 4.97 13.81
N LEU A 101 -14.72 5.61 14.98
CA LEU A 101 -15.44 5.16 16.17
C LEU A 101 -16.96 5.12 15.93
N LEU A 102 -17.52 6.13 15.27
CA LEU A 102 -18.94 6.21 14.98
C LEU A 102 -19.36 5.16 13.95
N VAL A 103 -18.61 5.02 12.85
CA VAL A 103 -18.93 4.07 11.78
C VAL A 103 -18.79 2.63 12.28
N TRP A 104 -17.64 2.28 12.87
CA TRP A 104 -17.36 0.90 13.28
C TRP A 104 -17.99 0.55 14.62
N GLY A 105 -18.01 1.47 15.58
CA GLY A 105 -18.73 1.30 16.83
C GLY A 105 -20.24 1.26 16.62
N GLY A 106 -20.76 2.08 15.71
CA GLY A 106 -22.16 2.03 15.28
C GLY A 106 -22.51 0.70 14.61
N LEU A 107 -21.65 0.19 13.72
CA LEU A 107 -21.83 -1.14 13.12
C LEU A 107 -21.81 -2.25 14.19
N ALA A 108 -20.86 -2.22 15.11
CA ALA A 108 -20.78 -3.18 16.22
C ALA A 108 -22.04 -3.14 17.10
N ALA A 109 -22.53 -1.95 17.45
CA ALA A 109 -23.76 -1.77 18.22
C ALA A 109 -25.00 -2.24 17.43
N LEU A 110 -25.06 -1.98 16.13
CA LEU A 110 -26.15 -2.43 15.28
C LEU A 110 -26.18 -3.96 15.19
N VAL A 111 -25.02 -4.60 15.07
CA VAL A 111 -24.88 -6.06 15.09
C VAL A 111 -25.33 -6.65 16.42
N GLU A 112 -24.91 -6.04 17.54
CA GLU A 112 -25.24 -6.53 18.89
C GLU A 112 -26.73 -6.34 19.24
N PHE A 113 -27.30 -5.18 18.93
CA PHE A 113 -28.62 -4.79 19.45
C PHE A 113 -29.76 -4.91 18.44
N GLN A 114 -29.49 -4.87 17.14
CA GLN A 114 -30.55 -4.87 16.12
C GLN A 114 -30.54 -6.09 15.20
N LEU A 115 -29.40 -6.75 15.00
CA LEU A 115 -29.30 -7.88 14.08
C LEU A 115 -29.20 -9.21 14.83
N SER A 116 -30.05 -10.16 14.45
CA SER A 116 -30.04 -11.51 15.01
C SER A 116 -28.97 -12.37 14.34
N PHE A 117 -27.70 -12.13 14.67
CA PHE A 117 -26.58 -12.98 14.26
C PHE A 117 -26.32 -14.10 15.28
N PRO A 118 -25.76 -15.25 14.85
CA PRO A 118 -25.13 -16.19 15.76
C PRO A 118 -24.05 -15.50 16.59
N GLU A 119 -23.95 -15.82 17.88
CA GLU A 119 -23.04 -15.15 18.84
C GLU A 119 -21.58 -15.14 18.35
N ASN A 120 -21.14 -16.23 17.72
CA ASN A 120 -19.81 -16.39 17.15
C ASN A 120 -19.54 -15.44 15.96
N GLU A 121 -20.53 -15.17 15.11
CA GLU A 121 -20.40 -14.20 14.01
C GLU A 121 -20.44 -12.76 14.53
N ALA A 122 -21.36 -12.48 15.47
CA ALA A 122 -21.47 -11.17 16.10
C ALA A 122 -20.17 -10.77 16.81
N ASN A 123 -19.61 -11.68 17.63
CA ASN A 123 -18.35 -11.45 18.35
C ASN A 123 -17.17 -11.18 17.41
N ALA A 124 -17.13 -11.84 16.26
CA ALA A 124 -16.08 -11.64 15.27
C ALA A 124 -16.19 -10.26 14.59
N ILE A 125 -17.41 -9.82 14.24
CA ILE A 125 -17.64 -8.49 13.67
C ILE A 125 -17.32 -7.40 14.69
N ILE A 126 -17.75 -7.56 15.94
CA ILE A 126 -17.41 -6.64 17.04
C ILE A 126 -15.89 -6.59 17.25
N GLY A 127 -15.22 -7.74 17.29
CA GLY A 127 -13.76 -7.83 17.38
C GLY A 127 -13.05 -7.11 16.23
N ALA A 128 -13.52 -7.28 14.99
CA ALA A 128 -12.98 -6.60 13.82
C ALA A 128 -13.18 -5.07 13.89
N SER A 129 -14.34 -4.61 14.35
CA SER A 129 -14.61 -3.19 14.59
C SER A 129 -13.64 -2.59 15.63
N VAL A 130 -13.38 -3.30 16.73
CA VAL A 130 -12.39 -2.87 17.73
C VAL A 130 -10.99 -2.77 17.10
N VAL A 131 -10.57 -3.79 16.35
CA VAL A 131 -9.27 -3.77 15.67
C VAL A 131 -9.17 -2.61 14.68
N ALA A 132 -10.24 -2.28 13.96
CA ALA A 132 -10.22 -1.15 13.04
C ALA A 132 -10.14 0.20 13.74
N ILE A 133 -10.81 0.38 14.89
CA ILE A 133 -10.71 1.60 15.68
C ILE A 133 -9.28 1.77 16.22
N VAL A 134 -8.71 0.71 16.80
CA VAL A 134 -7.32 0.72 17.30
C VAL A 134 -6.32 0.96 16.17
N SER A 135 -6.50 0.29 15.04
CA SER A 135 -5.65 0.47 13.86
C SER A 135 -5.76 1.88 13.30
N THR A 136 -6.96 2.48 13.30
CA THR A 136 -7.14 3.89 12.93
C THR A 136 -6.34 4.81 13.83
N ALA A 137 -6.42 4.62 15.15
CA ALA A 137 -5.66 5.41 16.11
C ALA A 137 -4.14 5.29 15.89
N LEU A 138 -3.65 4.06 15.69
CA LEU A 138 -2.23 3.81 15.41
C LEU A 138 -1.80 4.44 14.08
N ALA A 139 -2.60 4.32 13.02
CA ALA A 139 -2.30 4.93 11.72
C ALA A 139 -2.17 6.46 11.84
N LEU A 140 -3.09 7.10 12.57
CA LEU A 140 -3.06 8.54 12.82
C LEU A 140 -1.87 8.94 13.69
N PHE A 141 -1.54 8.16 14.71
CA PHE A 141 -0.37 8.39 15.55
C PHE A 141 0.93 8.33 14.74
N PHE A 142 1.15 7.28 13.95
CA PHE A 142 2.36 7.15 13.12
C PHE A 142 2.41 8.19 11.99
N ARG A 143 1.25 8.60 11.45
CA ARG A 143 1.18 9.76 10.53
C ARG A 143 1.61 11.05 11.23
N HIS A 144 1.24 11.24 12.49
CA HIS A 144 1.60 12.43 13.27
C HIS A 144 3.08 12.48 13.66
N VAL A 145 3.69 11.35 14.02
CA VAL A 145 5.14 11.23 14.26
C VAL A 145 5.93 11.70 13.03
N GLY A 146 5.38 11.44 11.84
CA GLY A 146 5.92 11.92 10.58
C GLY A 146 7.13 11.12 10.09
N GLY A 147 7.67 11.54 8.94
CA GLY A 147 8.79 10.88 8.29
C GLY A 147 8.36 9.77 7.32
N ARG A 148 9.01 9.72 6.14
CA ARG A 148 8.66 8.78 5.06
C ARG A 148 8.71 7.31 5.52
N ALA A 149 9.76 6.93 6.24
CA ALA A 149 9.93 5.55 6.69
C ALA A 149 8.83 5.11 7.68
N VAL A 150 8.50 5.96 8.65
CA VAL A 150 7.46 5.68 9.66
C VAL A 150 6.08 5.53 9.00
N THR A 151 5.76 6.42 8.06
CA THR A 151 4.50 6.35 7.32
C THR A 151 4.38 5.06 6.51
N VAL A 152 5.44 4.68 5.78
CA VAL A 152 5.45 3.46 4.95
C VAL A 152 5.40 2.19 5.81
N ILE A 153 6.21 2.11 6.87
CA ILE A 153 6.36 0.89 7.65
C ILE A 153 5.18 0.66 8.59
N PHE A 154 4.57 1.73 9.13
CA PHE A 154 3.53 1.61 10.16
C PHE A 154 2.20 2.23 9.74
N ALA A 155 2.18 3.51 9.32
CA ALA A 155 0.91 4.20 9.12
C ALA A 155 0.06 3.57 8.01
N TYR A 156 0.67 3.23 6.87
CA TYR A 156 -0.05 2.59 5.76
C TYR A 156 -0.58 1.19 6.12
N PRO A 157 0.21 0.27 6.70
CA PRO A 157 -0.31 -1.00 7.20
C PRO A 157 -1.51 -0.88 8.14
N PHE A 158 -1.43 -0.01 9.15
CA PHE A 158 -2.55 0.19 10.07
C PHE A 158 -3.77 0.83 9.40
N ALA A 159 -3.56 1.76 8.46
CA ALA A 159 -4.65 2.33 7.68
C ALA A 159 -5.35 1.25 6.82
N MET A 160 -4.58 0.37 6.18
CA MET A 160 -5.14 -0.73 5.39
C MET A 160 -5.91 -1.71 6.28
N THR A 161 -5.38 -2.07 7.45
CA THR A 161 -6.11 -2.92 8.41
C THR A 161 -7.43 -2.27 8.85
N ALA A 162 -7.42 -0.97 9.14
CA ALA A 162 -8.63 -0.26 9.56
C ALA A 162 -9.72 -0.22 8.48
N ILE A 163 -9.33 -0.12 7.21
CA ILE A 163 -10.26 0.00 6.09
C ILE A 163 -10.81 -1.37 5.68
N PHE A 164 -9.94 -2.38 5.55
CA PHE A 164 -10.31 -3.64 4.91
C PHE A 164 -10.77 -4.71 5.88
N LEU A 165 -10.25 -4.75 7.11
CA LEU A 165 -10.54 -5.84 8.02
C LEU A 165 -12.05 -5.93 8.36
N PRO A 166 -12.76 -4.87 8.76
CA PRO A 166 -14.16 -5.02 9.20
C PRO A 166 -15.13 -5.43 8.08
N PRO A 167 -15.13 -4.81 6.88
CA PRO A 167 -16.02 -5.23 5.79
C PRO A 167 -15.81 -6.68 5.40
N VAL A 168 -14.56 -7.12 5.38
CA VAL A 168 -14.19 -8.45 4.93
C VAL A 168 -14.59 -9.52 5.94
N VAL A 169 -14.39 -9.25 7.24
CA VAL A 169 -14.89 -10.12 8.31
C VAL A 169 -16.41 -10.23 8.26
N ALA A 170 -17.11 -9.11 8.06
CA ALA A 170 -18.57 -9.11 7.96
C ALA A 170 -19.08 -9.88 6.72
N ALA A 171 -18.43 -9.72 5.57
CA ALA A 171 -18.83 -10.35 4.32
C ALA A 171 -18.62 -11.87 4.30
N LEU A 172 -17.56 -12.38 4.93
CA LEU A 172 -17.27 -13.82 4.93
C LEU A 172 -17.98 -14.60 6.04
N LEU A 173 -18.44 -13.92 7.10
CA LEU A 173 -19.15 -14.58 8.19
C LEU A 173 -20.68 -14.58 8.01
N SER A 174 -21.22 -13.67 7.20
CA SER A 174 -22.67 -13.57 6.99
C SER A 174 -23.08 -13.87 5.56
N ASP A 175 -23.88 -14.93 5.35
CA ASP A 175 -24.54 -15.20 4.06
C ASP A 175 -25.46 -14.04 3.61
N ARG A 176 -26.02 -13.29 4.56
CA ARG A 176 -26.91 -12.13 4.29
C ARG A 176 -26.14 -10.88 3.85
N VAL A 177 -24.93 -10.65 4.38
CA VAL A 177 -24.05 -9.55 3.94
C VAL A 177 -23.32 -9.96 2.66
N ALA A 178 -22.97 -11.25 2.53
CA ALA A 178 -22.43 -11.82 1.31
C ALA A 178 -23.36 -11.55 0.12
N GLN A 179 -24.68 -11.75 0.26
CA GLN A 179 -25.66 -11.47 -0.81
C GLN A 179 -25.64 -10.04 -1.37
N PHE A 180 -25.28 -9.02 -0.57
CA PHE A 180 -25.15 -7.64 -1.06
C PHE A 180 -23.79 -7.35 -1.73
N SER A 181 -22.78 -8.20 -1.51
CA SER A 181 -21.45 -8.10 -2.14
C SER A 181 -21.23 -9.07 -3.31
N ILE A 182 -22.05 -10.13 -3.40
CA ILE A 182 -21.82 -11.30 -4.28
C ILE A 182 -21.95 -10.99 -5.78
N VAL A 183 -22.69 -9.96 -6.21
CA VAL A 183 -22.87 -9.70 -7.65
C VAL A 183 -21.56 -9.32 -8.36
N TYR A 184 -20.50 -8.94 -7.64
CA TYR A 184 -19.16 -8.69 -8.20
C TYR A 184 -18.04 -9.57 -7.59
N SER A 185 -18.34 -10.35 -6.54
CA SER A 185 -17.32 -10.99 -5.68
C SER A 185 -16.99 -12.44 -6.06
N GLU A 186 -17.87 -13.16 -6.74
CA GLU A 186 -17.66 -14.61 -6.99
C GLU A 186 -16.51 -14.87 -7.96
N GLU A 187 -16.41 -14.12 -9.07
CA GLU A 187 -15.30 -14.24 -10.02
C GLU A 187 -13.96 -13.78 -9.43
N VAL A 188 -13.96 -12.69 -8.66
CA VAL A 188 -12.73 -12.16 -8.04
C VAL A 188 -12.24 -13.07 -6.91
N ALA A 189 -13.15 -13.61 -6.09
CA ALA A 189 -12.80 -14.53 -5.02
C ALA A 189 -12.24 -15.84 -5.58
N VAL A 190 -12.83 -16.38 -6.65
CA VAL A 190 -12.31 -17.58 -7.34
C VAL A 190 -10.92 -17.32 -7.93
N ILE A 191 -10.68 -16.14 -8.52
CA ILE A 191 -9.36 -15.76 -9.05
C ILE A 191 -8.32 -15.65 -7.92
N ILE A 192 -8.61 -14.94 -6.84
CA ILE A 192 -7.67 -14.78 -5.71
C ILE A 192 -7.40 -16.15 -5.04
N GLN A 193 -8.44 -16.97 -4.85
CA GLN A 193 -8.32 -18.26 -4.19
C GLN A 193 -7.57 -19.29 -5.04
N ASN A 194 -7.82 -19.33 -6.35
CA ASN A 194 -7.22 -20.33 -7.25
C ASN A 194 -5.91 -19.88 -7.92
N GLN A 195 -5.65 -18.58 -8.09
CA GLN A 195 -4.43 -18.09 -8.73
C GLN A 195 -3.43 -17.49 -7.76
N VAL A 196 -3.86 -16.86 -6.66
CA VAL A 196 -2.92 -16.20 -5.73
C VAL A 196 -2.63 -17.08 -4.52
N LEU A 197 -3.67 -17.66 -3.89
CA LEU A 197 -3.51 -18.46 -2.67
C LEU A 197 -3.08 -19.91 -2.94
N ALA A 198 -3.51 -20.50 -4.06
CA ALA A 198 -3.14 -21.86 -4.45
C ALA A 198 -1.68 -21.95 -4.96
N GLU A 199 -1.18 -20.95 -5.68
CA GLU A 199 0.20 -20.92 -6.20
C GLU A 199 1.26 -20.80 -5.09
N VAL A 200 0.89 -20.21 -3.95
CA VAL A 200 1.76 -20.06 -2.77
C VAL A 200 1.62 -21.24 -1.79
N GLY A 201 0.80 -22.26 -2.13
CA GLY A 201 0.65 -23.49 -1.33
C GLY A 201 -0.07 -23.29 0.01
N LEU A 202 -0.73 -22.15 0.20
CA LEU A 202 -1.35 -21.79 1.47
C LEU A 202 -2.80 -22.27 1.58
N LYS A 203 -3.43 -22.67 0.47
CA LYS A 203 -4.84 -23.11 0.42
C LYS A 203 -5.14 -24.23 1.41
N ASP A 204 -4.34 -25.29 1.42
CA ASP A 204 -4.59 -26.45 2.28
C ASP A 204 -4.21 -26.16 3.74
N TYR A 205 -3.16 -25.34 3.98
CA TYR A 205 -2.85 -24.82 5.32
C TYR A 205 -3.98 -23.98 5.90
N PHE A 206 -4.65 -23.17 5.07
CA PHE A 206 -5.78 -22.34 5.47
C PHE A 206 -7.08 -23.14 5.68
N VAL A 207 -7.33 -24.17 4.88
CA VAL A 207 -8.53 -25.01 5.02
C VAL A 207 -8.43 -25.95 6.22
N ASP A 208 -7.24 -26.50 6.51
CA ASP A 208 -7.06 -27.51 7.56
C ASP A 208 -6.80 -26.91 8.96
N ASN A 209 -6.25 -25.69 9.08
CA ASN A 209 -5.95 -25.07 10.38
C ASN A 209 -6.96 -24.02 10.85
N PHE A 210 -7.81 -23.50 9.96
CA PHE A 210 -8.75 -22.44 10.34
C PHE A 210 -10.12 -23.02 10.61
N ASP A 211 -10.24 -23.60 11.80
CA ASP A 211 -11.55 -23.69 12.45
C ASP A 211 -12.15 -22.27 12.50
N ARG A 212 -13.44 -22.15 12.15
CA ARG A 212 -14.18 -20.89 11.86
C ARG A 212 -14.37 -19.95 13.07
N ASN A 213 -13.45 -19.99 14.03
CA ASN A 213 -13.36 -19.02 15.12
C ASN A 213 -12.79 -17.70 14.58
N GLY A 214 -13.59 -16.64 14.65
CA GLY A 214 -13.28 -15.34 14.03
C GLY A 214 -11.91 -14.73 14.35
N GLY A 215 -11.27 -15.14 15.46
CA GLY A 215 -9.94 -14.68 15.84
C GLY A 215 -8.81 -15.11 14.88
N ALA A 216 -8.82 -16.36 14.41
CA ALA A 216 -7.79 -16.83 13.46
C ALA A 216 -7.91 -16.05 12.14
N TYR A 217 -9.14 -15.88 11.66
CA TYR A 217 -9.43 -15.14 10.44
C TYR A 217 -8.98 -13.67 10.50
N VAL A 218 -9.14 -13.01 11.65
CA VAL A 218 -8.62 -11.66 11.87
C VAL A 218 -7.09 -11.60 11.70
N ILE A 219 -6.37 -12.57 12.26
CA ILE A 219 -4.90 -12.66 12.14
C ILE A 219 -4.48 -12.84 10.68
N MET A 220 -5.17 -13.71 9.94
CA MET A 220 -4.91 -13.90 8.51
C MET A 220 -5.07 -12.61 7.71
N TRP A 221 -6.14 -11.85 7.95
CA TRP A 221 -6.35 -10.60 7.23
C TRP A 221 -5.38 -9.51 7.62
N VAL A 222 -4.97 -9.43 8.88
CA VAL A 222 -3.87 -8.56 9.28
C VAL A 222 -2.59 -8.94 8.52
N ALA A 223 -2.33 -10.24 8.35
CA ALA A 223 -1.17 -10.71 7.58
C ALA A 223 -1.24 -10.35 6.09
N ILE A 224 -2.44 -10.11 5.53
CA ILE A 224 -2.63 -9.66 4.14
C ILE A 224 -2.62 -8.13 4.03
N SER A 225 -3.29 -7.44 4.96
CA SER A 225 -3.44 -5.97 4.94
C SER A 225 -2.10 -5.26 5.18
N VAL A 226 -1.21 -5.85 5.99
CA VAL A 226 0.10 -5.27 6.28
C VAL A 226 0.99 -5.21 5.02
N PRO A 227 1.22 -6.31 4.28
CA PRO A 227 1.90 -6.26 2.98
C PRO A 227 1.23 -5.34 1.97
N ALA A 228 -0.11 -5.31 1.91
CA ALA A 228 -0.83 -4.39 1.04
C ALA A 228 -0.56 -2.92 1.41
N GLY A 229 -0.45 -2.62 2.71
CA GLY A 229 -0.04 -1.32 3.24
C GLY A 229 1.39 -0.97 2.85
N TRP A 230 2.33 -1.91 2.93
CA TRP A 230 3.69 -1.67 2.46
C TRP A 230 3.73 -1.42 0.96
N LEU A 231 3.00 -2.18 0.15
CA LEU A 231 2.94 -1.98 -1.30
C LEU A 231 2.41 -0.57 -1.62
N LEU A 232 1.31 -0.17 -1.00
CA LEU A 232 0.73 1.15 -1.21
C LEU A 232 1.65 2.26 -0.69
N GLY A 233 2.25 2.09 0.49
CA GLY A 233 3.21 3.03 1.05
C GLY A 233 4.46 3.20 0.17
N SER A 234 5.02 2.09 -0.31
CA SER A 234 6.18 2.08 -1.20
C SER A 234 5.89 2.75 -2.55
N THR A 235 4.74 2.47 -3.16
CA THR A 235 4.34 3.13 -4.43
C THR A 235 4.22 4.65 -4.26
N VAL A 236 3.59 5.11 -3.19
CA VAL A 236 3.47 6.55 -2.89
C VAL A 236 4.84 7.17 -2.59
N ALA A 237 5.68 6.49 -1.82
CA ALA A 237 7.05 6.96 -1.54
C ALA A 237 7.92 7.04 -2.81
N LEU A 238 7.77 6.08 -3.73
CA LEU A 238 8.42 6.11 -5.04
C LEU A 238 7.91 7.30 -5.87
N ALA A 239 6.61 7.56 -5.88
CA ALA A 239 6.03 8.70 -6.58
C ALA A 239 6.59 10.04 -6.06
N ASP A 240 6.72 10.18 -4.74
CA ASP A 240 7.33 11.36 -4.11
C ASP A 240 8.84 11.48 -4.38
N PHE A 241 9.52 10.36 -4.65
CA PHE A 241 10.92 10.36 -5.06
C PHE A 241 11.09 10.89 -6.50
N ILE A 242 10.29 10.43 -7.46
CA ILE A 242 10.38 10.92 -8.85
C ILE A 242 9.85 12.35 -8.98
N ARG A 243 8.72 12.65 -8.34
CA ARG A 243 8.06 13.97 -8.39
C ARG A 243 7.87 14.54 -6.98
N PRO A 244 8.92 15.19 -6.44
CA PRO A 244 8.83 15.90 -5.17
C PRO A 244 7.68 16.91 -5.18
N LYS A 245 7.04 17.11 -4.03
CA LYS A 245 6.21 18.30 -3.82
C LYS A 245 7.15 19.49 -3.67
N GLU A 246 6.76 20.65 -4.21
CA GLU A 246 7.29 21.92 -3.70
C GLU A 246 6.65 22.11 -2.31
N ASP A 247 7.48 22.39 -1.30
CA ASP A 247 7.04 22.65 0.06
C ASP A 247 6.29 24.00 0.15
#